data_AF-A0A2G9P2T3-F1
#
_entry.id   AF-A0A2G9P2T3-F1
#
_cell.length_a   1.000
_cell.length_b   1.000
_cell.length_c   1.000
_cell.angle_alpha   90.00
_cell.angle_beta   90.00
_cell.angle_gamma   90.00
#
_symmetry.space_group_name_H-M   'P 1'
#
loop_
_entity.id
_entity.type
_entity.pdbx_description
1 polymer ?
#
loop_
_entity_poly.entity_id
_entity_poly.type
_entity_poly.pdbx_seq_one_letter_code
_entity_poly.pdbx_strand_id
1 'polypeptide(L)'
;MLVGGADVSGDKQGEGQRNYIAFLVGTEERINRIYKDIGINGIHMAELSESERQHVHNNLNCKYDDIRVWCLHVQRQHIEQYILNHSRLKNYKKPKVNVHKNFDYHLLRSIKNELENFVFPYRQEFSNIVVQTDGDMEDTVVQWKMQQVSRGKAYELADAVAWFNQKHVKINSCIEMDLRDSIKESMERDLLG
;
A
#
# COMPACT_ATOMS: atom_id res chain seq x y z
N MET A 1 -10.58 -9.07 15.39
CA MET A 1 -9.47 -9.42 14.48
C MET A 1 -9.01 -8.15 13.78
N LEU A 2 -7.71 -8.00 13.49
CA LEU A 2 -7.22 -6.95 12.61
C LEU A 2 -7.25 -7.42 11.16
N VAL A 3 -7.77 -6.57 10.29
CA VAL A 3 -7.85 -6.79 8.85
C VAL A 3 -7.10 -5.66 8.17
N GLY A 4 -6.24 -6.03 7.23
CA GLY A 4 -5.50 -5.11 6.38
C GLY A 4 -6.08 -5.05 4.98
N GLY A 5 -5.84 -3.93 4.30
CA GLY A 5 -6.09 -3.75 2.88
C GLY A 5 -4.85 -3.17 2.22
N ALA A 6 -4.49 -3.69 1.04
CA ALA A 6 -3.39 -3.17 0.25
C ALA A 6 -3.82 -3.03 -1.21
N ASP A 7 -3.57 -1.88 -1.82
CA ASP A 7 -3.74 -1.70 -3.26
C ASP A 7 -2.77 -0.67 -3.82
N VAL A 8 -2.66 -0.64 -5.15
CA VAL A 8 -1.76 0.25 -5.88
C VAL A 8 -2.52 1.08 -6.90
N SER A 9 -2.15 2.36 -6.99
CA SER A 9 -2.59 3.24 -8.07
C SER A 9 -1.39 3.84 -8.79
N GLY A 10 -1.57 4.20 -10.06
CA GLY A 10 -0.53 4.81 -10.88
C GLY A 10 -1.11 5.42 -12.15
N ASP A 11 -0.29 6.19 -12.84
CA ASP A 11 -0.65 6.75 -14.13
C ASP A 11 0.11 6.03 -15.24
N LYS A 12 -0.62 5.31 -16.10
CA LYS A 12 -0.04 4.63 -17.26
C LYS A 12 0.63 5.60 -18.25
N GLN A 13 0.27 6.88 -18.23
CA GLN A 13 0.78 7.92 -19.14
C GLN A 13 1.81 8.86 -18.49
N GLY A 14 1.98 8.80 -17.17
CA GLY A 14 2.85 9.69 -16.39
C GLY A 14 4.04 8.96 -15.77
N GLU A 15 4.22 9.13 -14.45
CA GLU A 15 5.35 8.61 -13.67
C GLU A 15 5.36 7.08 -13.48
N GLY A 16 4.59 6.31 -14.26
CA GLY A 16 4.62 4.84 -14.26
C GLY A 16 3.42 4.15 -13.60
N GLN A 17 3.35 2.83 -13.75
CA GLN A 17 2.36 2.00 -13.07
C GLN A 17 2.82 1.76 -11.62
N ARG A 18 1.88 1.83 -10.66
CA ARG A 18 2.11 1.58 -9.22
C ARG A 18 2.99 2.65 -8.52
N ASN A 19 2.53 3.90 -8.57
CA ASN A 19 3.20 5.02 -7.89
C ASN A 19 2.67 5.27 -6.48
N TYR A 20 1.44 4.89 -6.19
CA TYR A 20 0.86 5.07 -4.88
C TYR A 20 0.51 3.69 -4.35
N ILE A 21 1.10 3.32 -3.22
CA ILE A 21 0.73 2.10 -2.51
C ILE A 21 -0.06 2.53 -1.29
N ALA A 22 -1.34 2.17 -1.24
CA ALA A 22 -2.12 2.31 -0.02
C ALA A 22 -1.98 1.05 0.81
N PHE A 23 -1.80 1.23 2.11
CA PHE A 23 -1.93 0.17 3.10
C PHE A 23 -2.78 0.69 4.23
N LEU A 24 -3.78 -0.08 4.65
CA LEU A 24 -4.58 0.24 5.82
C LEU A 24 -4.73 -0.98 6.70
N VAL A 25 -4.82 -0.77 8.01
CA VAL A 25 -5.10 -1.83 8.98
C VAL A 25 -6.10 -1.29 9.99
N GLY A 26 -7.14 -2.06 10.25
CA GLY A 26 -8.13 -1.71 11.25
C GLY A 26 -8.78 -2.93 11.88
N THR A 27 -9.60 -2.71 12.91
CA THR A 27 -10.48 -3.77 13.38
C THR A 27 -11.48 -4.12 12.28
N GLU A 28 -11.83 -5.40 12.17
CA GLU A 28 -12.85 -5.84 11.20
C GLU A 28 -14.17 -5.09 11.37
N GLU A 29 -14.57 -4.79 12.61
CA GLU A 29 -15.76 -3.96 12.90
C GLU A 29 -15.64 -2.56 12.28
N ARG A 30 -14.48 -1.90 12.44
CA ARG A 30 -14.25 -0.56 11.89
C ARG A 30 -14.28 -0.56 10.37
N ILE A 31 -13.58 -1.50 9.74
CA ILE A 31 -13.57 -1.65 8.28
C ILE A 31 -15.00 -1.85 7.75
N ASN A 32 -15.76 -2.73 8.38
CA ASN A 32 -17.16 -2.98 8.01
C ASN A 32 -18.04 -1.74 8.19
N ARG A 33 -17.83 -0.94 9.25
CA ARG A 33 -18.58 0.30 9.50
C ARG A 33 -18.29 1.34 8.44
N ILE A 34 -17.00 1.63 8.15
CA ILE A 34 -16.62 2.60 7.12
C ILE A 34 -17.20 2.20 5.76
N TYR A 35 -17.08 0.92 5.40
CA TYR A 35 -17.63 0.41 4.15
C TYR A 35 -19.16 0.58 4.07
N LYS A 36 -19.87 0.29 5.17
CA LYS A 36 -21.32 0.48 5.26
C LYS A 36 -21.71 1.96 5.16
N ASP A 37 -20.93 2.85 5.76
CA ASP A 37 -21.17 4.30 5.72
C ASP A 37 -20.99 4.86 4.30
N ILE A 38 -20.08 4.30 3.50
CA ILE A 38 -19.95 4.61 2.07
C ILE A 38 -21.14 4.06 1.26
N GLY A 39 -21.68 2.89 1.63
CA GLY A 39 -22.93 2.39 1.05
C GLY A 39 -22.86 1.95 -0.42
N ILE A 40 -21.66 1.85 -1.00
CA ILE A 40 -21.42 1.35 -2.36
C ILE A 40 -20.85 -0.06 -2.25
N ASN A 41 -21.45 -1.00 -2.98
CA ASN A 41 -20.96 -2.39 -3.06
C ASN A 41 -19.94 -2.52 -4.20
N GLY A 42 -18.79 -3.14 -3.92
CA GLY A 42 -17.74 -3.38 -4.89
C GLY A 42 -17.05 -2.09 -5.34
N ILE A 43 -16.40 -1.37 -4.42
CA ILE A 43 -15.65 -0.16 -4.75
C ILE A 43 -14.42 -0.57 -5.58
N HIS A 44 -14.45 -0.24 -6.86
CA HIS A 44 -13.28 -0.19 -7.72
C HIS A 44 -13.20 1.20 -8.37
N MET A 45 -12.31 2.06 -7.88
CA MET A 45 -12.32 3.49 -8.17
C MET A 45 -12.19 3.84 -9.66
N ALA A 46 -11.51 2.99 -10.42
CA ALA A 46 -11.37 3.14 -11.85
C ALA A 46 -12.71 2.99 -12.60
N GLU A 47 -13.64 2.20 -12.06
CA GLU A 47 -14.95 1.89 -12.66
C GLU A 47 -16.08 2.81 -12.18
N LEU A 48 -15.92 3.46 -11.03
CA LEU A 48 -16.94 4.36 -10.47
C LEU A 48 -17.13 5.63 -11.32
N SER A 49 -18.36 6.14 -11.36
CA SER A 49 -18.66 7.48 -11.89
C SER A 49 -18.09 8.59 -10.99
N GLU A 50 -17.96 9.80 -11.52
CA GLU A 50 -17.42 10.93 -10.73
C GLU A 50 -18.27 11.24 -9.48
N SER A 51 -19.60 11.13 -9.59
CA SER A 51 -20.51 11.29 -8.45
C SER A 51 -20.30 10.22 -7.38
N GLU A 52 -20.08 8.97 -7.78
CA GLU A 52 -19.78 7.87 -6.86
C GLU A 52 -18.43 8.06 -6.20
N ARG A 53 -17.40 8.48 -6.95
CA ARG A 53 -16.09 8.82 -6.37
C ARG A 53 -16.20 9.93 -5.34
N GLN A 54 -16.91 11.02 -5.64
CA GLN A 54 -17.12 12.08 -4.67
C GLN A 54 -17.89 11.57 -3.43
N HIS A 55 -18.85 10.65 -3.63
CA HIS A 55 -19.54 10.00 -2.52
C HIS A 55 -18.61 9.16 -1.65
N VAL A 56 -17.72 8.34 -2.26
CA VAL A 56 -16.68 7.60 -1.54
C VAL A 56 -15.78 8.57 -0.77
N HIS A 57 -15.29 9.63 -1.41
CA HIS A 57 -14.41 10.63 -0.78
C HIS A 57 -15.03 11.25 0.47
N ASN A 58 -16.30 11.65 0.38
CA ASN A 58 -17.02 12.30 1.47
C ASN A 58 -17.28 11.37 2.66
N ASN A 59 -17.39 10.06 2.43
CA ASN A 59 -17.76 9.07 3.45
C ASN A 59 -16.58 8.18 3.91
N LEU A 60 -15.43 8.24 3.23
CA LEU A 60 -14.20 7.55 3.63
C LEU A 60 -13.59 8.21 4.88
N ASN A 61 -14.07 7.81 6.06
CA ASN A 61 -13.69 8.40 7.33
C ASN A 61 -12.76 7.49 8.14
N CYS A 62 -11.46 7.77 8.07
CA CYS A 62 -10.41 7.02 8.75
C CYS A 62 -9.88 7.70 10.03
N LYS A 63 -10.65 8.62 10.63
CA LYS A 63 -10.23 9.41 11.81
C LYS A 63 -10.23 8.64 13.14
N TYR A 64 -10.56 7.36 13.13
CA TYR A 64 -10.76 6.57 14.35
C TYR A 64 -9.45 5.90 14.81
N ASP A 65 -9.31 5.67 16.12
CA ASP A 65 -8.11 5.05 16.69
C ASP A 65 -7.97 3.54 16.42
N ASP A 66 -9.04 2.92 15.94
CA ASP A 66 -9.12 1.50 15.58
C ASP A 66 -8.92 1.25 14.07
N ILE A 67 -8.41 2.25 13.35
CA ILE A 67 -7.91 2.16 11.98
C ILE A 67 -6.69 3.05 11.77
N ARG A 68 -5.73 2.59 10.97
CA ARG A 68 -4.61 3.39 10.47
C ARG A 68 -4.48 3.19 8.97
N VAL A 69 -4.10 4.26 8.27
CA VAL A 69 -4.06 4.33 6.82
C VAL A 69 -2.78 5.04 6.40
N TRP A 70 -2.00 4.37 5.56
CA TRP A 70 -0.81 4.90 4.93
C TRP A 70 -1.03 5.00 3.42
N CYS A 71 -0.57 6.09 2.82
CA CYS A 71 -0.38 6.17 1.39
C CYS A 71 1.08 6.51 1.09
N LEU A 72 1.75 5.58 0.43
CA LEU A 72 3.16 5.63 0.15
C LEU A 72 3.33 6.04 -1.31
N HIS A 73 3.78 7.27 -1.53
CA HIS A 73 4.22 7.69 -2.86
C HIS A 73 5.58 7.06 -3.12
N VAL A 74 5.55 6.08 -4.00
CA VAL A 74 6.69 5.31 -4.46
C VAL A 74 6.77 5.41 -5.98
N GLN A 75 7.86 5.01 -6.60
CA GLN A 75 7.91 4.83 -8.05
C GLN A 75 8.46 3.43 -8.32
N ARG A 76 7.74 2.41 -7.83
CA ARG A 76 8.24 1.03 -7.74
C ARG A 76 8.84 0.57 -9.07
N GLN A 77 8.07 0.71 -10.15
CA GLN A 77 8.52 0.31 -11.49
C GLN A 77 9.80 1.04 -11.92
N HIS A 78 9.88 2.36 -11.72
CA HIS A 78 11.06 3.14 -12.10
C HIS A 78 12.29 2.79 -11.27
N ILE A 79 12.13 2.66 -9.95
CA ILE A 79 13.23 2.32 -9.03
C ILE A 79 13.77 0.92 -9.34
N GLU A 80 12.88 -0.07 -9.49
CA GLU A 80 13.29 -1.43 -9.82
C GLU A 80 13.99 -1.51 -11.19
N GLN A 81 13.47 -0.82 -12.21
CA GLN A 81 14.09 -0.76 -13.53
C GLN A 81 15.44 -0.05 -13.51
N TYR A 82 15.56 1.05 -12.75
CA TYR A 82 16.82 1.77 -12.57
C TYR A 82 17.89 0.82 -12.00
N ILE A 83 17.58 0.11 -10.93
CA ILE A 83 18.50 -0.84 -10.29
C ILE A 83 18.84 -1.97 -11.27
N LEU A 84 17.85 -2.62 -11.88
CA LEU A 84 18.07 -3.75 -12.80
C LEU A 84 18.96 -3.40 -13.99
N ASN A 85 18.89 -2.16 -14.48
CA ASN A 85 19.67 -1.69 -15.62
C ASN A 85 21.01 -1.04 -15.25
N HIS A 86 21.30 -0.89 -13.95
CA HIS A 86 22.50 -0.20 -13.49
C HIS A 86 23.77 -0.94 -13.92
N SER A 87 24.77 -0.21 -14.41
CA SER A 87 26.01 -0.78 -14.96
C SER A 87 26.77 -1.67 -13.98
N ARG A 88 26.77 -1.29 -12.69
CA ARG A 88 27.38 -2.10 -11.61
C ARG A 88 26.70 -3.47 -11.41
N LEU A 89 25.43 -3.61 -11.78
CA LEU A 89 24.71 -4.89 -11.73
C LEU A 89 24.81 -5.70 -13.03
N LYS A 90 25.27 -5.12 -14.14
CA LYS A 90 25.47 -5.86 -15.41
C LYS A 90 26.43 -7.05 -15.27
N ASN A 91 27.35 -7.01 -14.31
CA ASN A 91 28.29 -8.09 -14.00
C ASN A 91 27.87 -8.96 -12.80
N TYR A 92 26.80 -8.59 -12.09
CA TYR A 92 26.30 -9.29 -10.92
C TYR A 92 25.09 -10.14 -11.30
N LYS A 93 25.19 -11.46 -11.14
CA LYS A 93 24.06 -12.39 -11.28
C LYS A 93 23.05 -12.26 -10.13
N LYS A 94 22.62 -11.05 -9.74
CA LYS A 94 21.53 -10.91 -8.76
C LYS A 94 20.20 -11.16 -9.50
N PRO A 95 19.41 -12.18 -9.12
CA PRO A 95 18.11 -12.43 -9.74
C PRO A 95 17.18 -11.23 -9.56
N LYS A 96 16.31 -10.99 -10.53
CA LYS A 96 15.21 -9.99 -10.48
C LYS A 96 14.42 -10.07 -9.16
N VAL A 97 14.20 -11.29 -8.66
CA VAL A 97 13.55 -11.57 -7.38
C VAL A 97 14.22 -10.84 -6.19
N ASN A 98 15.54 -10.70 -6.18
CA ASN A 98 16.24 -10.02 -5.09
C ASN A 98 16.00 -8.50 -5.11
N VAL A 99 15.79 -7.90 -6.28
CA VAL A 99 15.46 -6.47 -6.40
C VAL A 99 14.06 -6.23 -5.82
N HIS A 100 13.07 -7.03 -6.19
CA HIS A 100 11.71 -6.94 -5.64
C HIS A 100 11.70 -7.13 -4.12
N LYS A 101 12.37 -8.17 -3.61
CA LYS A 101 12.46 -8.41 -2.16
C LYS A 101 13.12 -7.27 -1.40
N ASN A 102 14.16 -6.65 -1.96
CA ASN A 102 14.83 -5.53 -1.31
C ASN A 102 13.94 -4.26 -1.32
N PHE A 103 13.21 -4.01 -2.40
CA PHE A 103 12.19 -2.97 -2.45
C PHE A 103 11.12 -3.17 -1.36
N ASP A 104 10.52 -4.37 -1.31
CA ASP A 104 9.46 -4.70 -0.34
C ASP A 104 9.94 -4.62 1.11
N TYR A 105 11.21 -4.96 1.36
CA TYR A 105 11.85 -4.81 2.66
C TYR A 105 11.90 -3.33 3.11
N HIS A 106 12.39 -2.43 2.24
CA HIS A 106 12.48 -1.01 2.57
C HIS A 106 11.11 -0.35 2.67
N LEU A 107 10.14 -0.81 1.87
CA LEU A 107 8.76 -0.37 1.95
C LEU A 107 8.16 -0.69 3.33
N LEU A 108 8.23 -1.95 3.78
CA LEU A 108 7.74 -2.32 5.12
C LEU A 108 8.48 -1.56 6.21
N ARG A 109 9.81 -1.48 6.12
CA ARG A 109 10.65 -0.82 7.12
C ARG A 109 10.23 0.63 7.36
N SER A 110 9.73 1.31 6.32
CA SER A 110 9.28 2.70 6.40
C SER A 110 8.05 2.89 7.29
N ILE A 111 7.16 1.89 7.37
CA ILE A 111 5.93 1.94 8.18
C ILE A 111 5.96 1.01 9.40
N LYS A 112 6.97 0.16 9.53
CA LYS A 112 7.00 -0.96 10.49
C LYS A 112 6.78 -0.53 11.93
N ASN A 113 7.53 0.47 12.40
CA ASN A 113 7.44 0.91 13.80
C ASN A 113 6.04 1.43 14.13
N GLU A 114 5.43 2.17 13.20
CA GLU A 114 4.10 2.71 13.40
C GLU A 114 3.04 1.61 13.36
N LEU A 115 3.18 0.68 12.42
CA LEU A 115 2.32 -0.49 12.33
C LEU A 115 2.39 -1.35 13.60
N GLU A 116 3.59 -1.62 14.12
CA GLU A 116 3.79 -2.36 15.37
C GLU A 116 3.14 -1.64 16.55
N ASN A 117 3.31 -0.32 16.64
CA ASN A 117 2.68 0.49 17.69
C ASN A 117 1.14 0.47 17.60
N PHE A 118 0.58 0.47 16.38
CA PHE A 118 -0.87 0.36 16.18
C PHE A 118 -1.41 -1.01 16.56
N VAL A 119 -0.69 -2.09 16.24
CA VAL A 119 -1.11 -3.47 16.46
C VAL A 119 -0.96 -3.88 17.93
N PHE A 120 0.03 -3.32 18.64
CA PHE A 120 0.39 -3.70 20.02
C PHE A 120 -0.79 -3.72 21.01
N PRO A 121 -1.69 -2.70 21.07
CA PRO A 121 -2.84 -2.71 21.97
C PRO A 121 -3.81 -3.88 21.77
N TYR A 122 -3.84 -4.46 20.57
CA TYR A 122 -4.73 -5.58 20.22
C TYR A 122 -4.15 -6.94 20.61
N ARG A 123 -2.96 -6.98 21.21
CA ARG A 123 -2.25 -8.22 21.57
C ARG A 123 -2.08 -9.17 20.37
N GLN A 124 -1.88 -8.61 19.19
CA GLN A 124 -1.59 -9.34 17.96
C GLN A 124 -0.14 -9.09 17.55
N GLU A 125 0.44 -10.00 16.78
CA GLU A 125 1.67 -9.74 16.04
C GLU A 125 1.31 -9.18 14.66
N PHE A 126 2.22 -8.45 14.02
CA PHE A 126 1.99 -7.92 12.67
C PHE A 126 1.73 -9.04 11.64
N SER A 127 2.34 -10.22 11.84
CA SER A 127 2.12 -11.45 11.05
C SER A 127 0.68 -11.99 11.16
N ASN A 128 -0.06 -11.61 12.21
CA ASN A 128 -1.43 -12.06 12.43
C ASN A 128 -2.45 -11.19 11.67
N ILE A 129 -2.02 -10.13 10.99
CA ILE A 129 -2.91 -9.30 10.18
C ILE A 129 -3.32 -10.09 8.94
N VAL A 130 -4.63 -10.19 8.73
CA VAL A 130 -5.22 -10.75 7.51
C VAL A 130 -5.36 -9.63 6.49
N VAL A 131 -4.52 -9.62 5.46
CA VAL A 131 -4.46 -8.57 4.44
C VAL A 131 -5.23 -9.01 3.19
N GLN A 132 -6.23 -8.23 2.85
CA GLN A 132 -6.98 -8.33 1.60
C GLN A 132 -6.24 -7.56 0.51
N THR A 133 -5.96 -8.22 -0.60
CA THR A 133 -5.23 -7.64 -1.73
C THR A 133 -5.58 -8.38 -3.02
N ASP A 134 -5.21 -7.82 -4.16
CA ASP A 134 -5.11 -8.53 -5.42
C ASP A 134 -3.66 -8.89 -5.77
N GLY A 135 -3.45 -9.39 -6.99
CA GLY A 135 -2.15 -9.88 -7.46
C GLY A 135 -1.05 -8.83 -7.54
N ASP A 136 -1.37 -7.53 -7.49
CA ASP A 136 -0.36 -6.48 -7.56
C ASP A 136 0.46 -6.35 -6.27
N MET A 137 -0.12 -6.73 -5.14
CA MET A 137 0.49 -6.65 -3.81
C MET A 137 0.59 -8.02 -3.09
N GLU A 138 0.08 -9.10 -3.68
CA GLU A 138 0.14 -10.47 -3.12
C GLU A 138 1.56 -10.87 -2.70
N ASP A 139 2.52 -10.81 -3.63
CA ASP A 139 3.92 -11.15 -3.36
C ASP A 139 4.52 -10.28 -2.24
N THR A 140 4.15 -9.00 -2.19
CA THR A 140 4.66 -8.04 -1.20
C THR A 140 4.17 -8.42 0.19
N VAL A 141 2.88 -8.71 0.34
CA VAL A 141 2.26 -9.13 1.61
C VAL A 141 2.87 -10.45 2.10
N VAL A 142 3.13 -11.40 1.20
CA VAL A 142 3.79 -12.67 1.53
C VAL A 142 5.24 -12.43 1.99
N GLN A 143 6.00 -11.55 1.34
CA GLN A 143 7.35 -11.18 1.80
C GLN A 143 7.32 -10.53 3.19
N TRP A 144 6.26 -9.79 3.50
CA TRP A 144 6.02 -9.21 4.82
C TRP A 144 5.55 -10.24 5.85
N LYS A 145 5.43 -11.53 5.51
CA LYS A 145 5.00 -12.60 6.42
C LYS A 145 3.63 -12.35 7.06
N MET A 146 2.76 -11.61 6.37
CA MET A 146 1.37 -11.41 6.77
C MET A 146 0.48 -12.45 6.09
N GLN A 147 -0.71 -12.68 6.63
CA GLN A 147 -1.67 -13.61 6.03
C GLN A 147 -2.35 -12.91 4.86
N GLN A 148 -2.18 -13.43 3.65
CA GLN A 148 -2.86 -12.92 2.47
C GLN A 148 -4.20 -13.63 2.28
N VAL A 149 -5.22 -12.86 1.92
CA VAL A 149 -6.51 -13.35 1.43
C VAL A 149 -6.96 -12.54 0.22
N SER A 150 -7.90 -13.10 -0.54
CA SER A 150 -8.46 -12.43 -1.73
C SER A 150 -9.16 -11.11 -1.38
N ARG A 151 -9.49 -10.36 -2.44
CA ARG A 151 -10.19 -9.07 -2.39
C ARG A 151 -11.38 -9.07 -1.42
N GLY A 152 -11.56 -7.94 -0.74
CA GLY A 152 -12.66 -7.67 0.16
C GLY A 152 -12.70 -6.19 0.54
N LYS A 153 -13.51 -5.84 1.54
CA LYS A 153 -13.77 -4.44 1.92
C LYS A 153 -12.51 -3.64 2.24
N ALA A 154 -11.53 -4.22 2.92
CA ALA A 154 -10.29 -3.52 3.26
C ALA A 154 -9.45 -3.22 2.00
N TYR A 155 -9.38 -4.17 1.05
CA TYR A 155 -8.76 -3.94 -0.26
C TYR A 155 -9.45 -2.79 -1.01
N GLU A 156 -10.77 -2.81 -1.06
CA GLU A 156 -11.58 -1.79 -1.73
C GLU A 156 -11.41 -0.39 -1.12
N LEU A 157 -11.28 -0.30 0.21
CA LEU A 157 -10.92 0.95 0.88
C LEU A 157 -9.47 1.38 0.58
N ALA A 158 -8.55 0.43 0.38
CA ALA A 158 -7.17 0.73 -0.01
C ALA A 158 -7.10 1.25 -1.46
N ASP A 159 -7.87 0.69 -2.39
CA ASP A 159 -8.02 1.22 -3.76
C ASP A 159 -8.47 2.68 -3.72
N ALA A 160 -9.51 3.00 -2.94
CA ALA A 160 -9.97 4.37 -2.72
C ALA A 160 -8.84 5.30 -2.26
N VAL A 161 -8.09 4.90 -1.23
CA VAL A 161 -6.97 5.70 -0.71
C VAL A 161 -5.89 5.90 -1.77
N ALA A 162 -5.46 4.84 -2.46
CA ALA A 162 -4.41 4.92 -3.48
C ALA A 162 -4.84 5.81 -4.65
N TRP A 163 -6.08 5.66 -5.11
CA TRP A 163 -6.65 6.43 -6.21
C TRP A 163 -6.73 7.92 -5.88
N PHE A 164 -7.27 8.30 -4.72
CA PHE A 164 -7.40 9.71 -4.37
C PHE A 164 -6.03 10.39 -4.21
N ASN A 165 -5.07 9.70 -3.60
CA ASN A 165 -3.70 10.22 -3.49
C ASN A 165 -3.04 10.38 -4.87
N GLN A 166 -3.25 9.43 -5.78
CA GLN A 166 -2.81 9.55 -7.17
C GLN A 166 -3.42 10.77 -7.89
N LYS A 167 -4.62 11.21 -7.49
CA LYS A 167 -5.28 12.42 -7.99
C LYS A 167 -4.98 13.68 -7.16
N HIS A 168 -4.07 13.61 -6.20
CA HIS A 168 -3.74 14.69 -5.27
C HIS A 168 -4.94 15.19 -4.45
N VAL A 169 -5.91 14.30 -4.22
CA VAL A 169 -7.07 14.54 -3.37
C VAL A 169 -6.78 13.96 -1.99
N LYS A 170 -6.72 14.83 -0.98
CA LYS A 170 -6.38 14.43 0.39
C LYS A 170 -7.45 13.54 1.01
N ILE A 171 -7.00 12.49 1.69
CA ILE A 171 -7.83 11.67 2.59
C ILE A 171 -7.53 12.04 4.02
N ASN A 172 -8.57 12.37 4.78
CA ASN A 172 -8.41 12.71 6.19
C ASN A 172 -7.83 11.54 6.97
N SER A 173 -6.83 11.83 7.83
CA SER A 173 -6.15 10.82 8.65
C SER A 173 -5.40 9.73 7.86
N CYS A 174 -5.13 9.97 6.58
CA CYS A 174 -4.14 9.22 5.83
C CYS A 174 -2.74 9.78 6.13
N ILE A 175 -1.80 8.88 6.41
CA ILE A 175 -0.39 9.20 6.57
C ILE A 175 0.27 9.10 5.20
N GLU A 176 0.49 10.25 4.59
CA GLU A 176 1.12 10.38 3.28
C GLU A 176 2.64 10.41 3.47
N MET A 177 3.36 9.54 2.75
CA MET A 177 4.83 9.45 2.81
C MET A 177 5.40 9.45 1.38
N ASP A 178 6.27 10.41 1.07
CA ASP A 178 7.08 10.34 -0.15
C ASP A 178 8.35 9.52 0.14
N LEU A 179 8.42 8.35 -0.47
CA LEU A 179 9.48 7.35 -0.25
C LEU A 179 10.34 7.12 -1.51
N ARG A 180 10.16 7.94 -2.55
CA ARG A 180 10.81 7.72 -3.85
C ARG A 180 12.33 7.72 -3.73
N ASP A 181 12.89 8.79 -3.15
CA ASP A 181 14.33 8.94 -3.02
C ASP A 181 14.90 8.02 -1.93
N SER A 182 14.22 7.91 -0.78
CA SER A 182 14.72 7.14 0.36
C SER A 182 14.81 5.64 0.08
N ILE A 183 13.81 5.06 -0.60
CA ILE A 183 13.86 3.64 -1.01
C ILE A 183 14.94 3.45 -2.07
N LYS A 184 15.01 4.33 -3.08
CA LYS A 184 16.02 4.24 -4.13
C LYS A 184 17.43 4.26 -3.55
N GLU A 185 17.76 5.24 -2.72
CA GLU A 185 19.09 5.37 -2.08
C GLU A 185 19.42 4.16 -1.19
N SER A 186 18.43 3.62 -0.49
CA SER A 186 18.62 2.42 0.36
C SER A 186 18.90 1.18 -0.50
N MET A 187 18.17 1.01 -1.60
CA MET A 187 18.41 -0.08 -2.56
C MET A 187 19.76 0.06 -3.25
N GLU A 188 20.15 1.27 -3.64
CA GLU A 188 21.47 1.52 -4.24
C GLU A 188 22.59 1.12 -3.27
N ARG A 189 22.47 1.48 -2.00
CA ARG A 189 23.45 1.11 -0.97
C ARG A 189 23.54 -0.40 -0.76
N ASP A 190 22.41 -1.09 -0.67
CA ASP A 190 22.37 -2.53 -0.43
C ASP A 190 22.80 -3.36 -1.64
N LEU A 191 22.55 -2.85 -2.84
CA LEU A 191 22.69 -3.62 -4.08
C LEU A 191 23.88 -3.23 -4.95
N LEU A 192 24.32 -1.96 -4.89
CA LEU A 192 25.35 -1.35 -5.75
C LEU A 192 26.56 -0.79 -5.00
N GLY A 193 26.46 -0.64 -3.67
CA GLY A 193 27.57 -0.32 -2.78
C GLY A 193 28.51 -1.49 -2.62
#